data_AF-A0A559V1P9-F1
#
_entry.id   AF-A0A559V1P9-F1
#
_cell.length_a   1.000
_cell.length_b   1.000
_cell.length_c   1.000
_cell.angle_alpha   90.00
_cell.angle_beta   90.00
_cell.angle_gamma   90.00
#
_symmetry.space_group_name_H-M   'P 1'
#
loop_
_entity.id
_entity.type
_entity.pdbx_description
1 polymer ?
#
loop_
_entity_poly.entity_id
_entity_poly.type
_entity_poly.pdbx_seq_one_letter_code
_entity_poly.pdbx_strand_id
1 'polypeptide(L)'
;MPESAPTGNPPCPAPSAPGDPAEFDAQDEELIAYLLRRVQRSRGRQLSRRAAGLPATTLTGETEMLREYTARLGRPGAEIALAILTLARQQQRAPHNGS
;
A
#
# COMPACT_ATOMS: atom_id res chain seq x y z
N MET A 1 -61.38 -17.50 4.22
CA MET A 1 -60.68 -16.41 3.52
C MET A 1 -61.21 -15.10 4.11
N PRO A 2 -60.43 -14.44 4.97
CA PRO A 2 -59.67 -13.22 4.58
C PRO A 2 -58.26 -13.23 5.24
N GLU A 3 -57.26 -12.38 4.99
CA GLU A 3 -56.93 -11.32 4.02
C GLU A 3 -55.39 -11.18 4.15
N SER A 4 -54.67 -11.22 3.03
CA SER A 4 -53.20 -11.18 3.02
C SER A 4 -52.71 -9.78 3.42
N ALA A 5 -51.98 -9.71 4.53
CA ALA A 5 -51.29 -8.48 4.93
C ALA A 5 -50.23 -8.08 3.88
N PRO A 6 -50.04 -6.77 3.60
CA PRO A 6 -48.98 -6.33 2.72
C PRO A 6 -47.63 -6.52 3.43
N THR A 7 -46.81 -7.45 2.93
CA THR A 7 -45.38 -7.50 3.23
C THR A 7 -44.76 -6.19 2.74
N GLY A 8 -44.60 -5.23 3.65
CA GLY A 8 -43.82 -4.02 3.42
C GLY A 8 -42.41 -4.41 3.03
N ASN A 9 -42.02 -4.08 1.81
CA ASN A 9 -40.65 -4.21 1.33
C ASN A 9 -39.74 -3.43 2.29
N PRO A 10 -38.57 -3.96 2.72
CA PRO A 10 -37.62 -3.16 3.47
C PRO A 10 -37.28 -1.91 2.65
N PRO A 11 -37.14 -0.72 3.29
CA PRO A 11 -36.76 0.48 2.57
C PRO A 11 -35.45 0.20 1.84
N CYS A 12 -35.46 0.46 0.53
CA CYS A 12 -34.25 0.44 -0.29
C CYS A 12 -33.18 1.26 0.46
N PRO A 13 -31.95 0.73 0.67
CA PRO A 13 -30.93 1.48 1.38
C PRO A 13 -30.70 2.80 0.66
N ALA A 14 -30.83 3.91 1.40
CA ALA A 14 -30.61 5.24 0.87
C ALA A 14 -29.21 5.31 0.20
N PRO A 15 -29.06 6.05 -0.90
CA PRO A 15 -27.76 6.24 -1.52
C PRO A 15 -26.81 6.83 -0.48
N SER A 16 -25.72 6.13 -0.19
CA SER A 16 -24.65 6.62 0.69
C SER A 16 -24.20 7.97 0.16
N ALA A 17 -24.21 9.00 1.01
CA ALA A 17 -23.71 10.31 0.64
C ALA A 17 -22.29 10.18 0.06
N PRO A 18 -21.94 10.90 -1.02
CA PRO A 18 -20.57 10.88 -1.53
C PRO A 18 -19.64 11.31 -0.39
N GLY A 19 -18.63 10.47 -0.09
CA GLY A 19 -17.66 10.76 0.97
C GLY A 19 -16.98 12.10 0.75
N ASP A 20 -16.61 12.77 1.84
CA ASP A 20 -15.96 14.07 1.80
C ASP A 20 -14.59 13.93 1.09
N PRO A 21 -14.33 14.64 -0.03
CA PRO A 21 -13.03 14.61 -0.69
C PRO A 21 -11.86 14.89 0.27
N ALA A 22 -12.08 15.73 1.29
CA ALA A 22 -11.05 16.02 2.29
C ALA A 22 -10.67 14.80 3.16
N GLU A 23 -11.58 13.85 3.34
CA GLU A 23 -11.29 12.59 4.06
C GLU A 23 -10.36 11.69 3.23
N PHE A 24 -10.57 11.62 1.92
CA PHE A 24 -9.69 10.89 1.01
C PHE A 24 -8.31 11.53 0.92
N ASP A 25 -8.24 12.86 0.83
CA ASP A 25 -6.97 13.59 0.83
C ASP A 25 -6.16 13.32 2.11
N ALA A 26 -6.82 13.32 3.28
CA ALA A 26 -6.17 13.00 4.55
C ALA A 26 -5.69 11.54 4.61
N GLN A 27 -6.48 10.60 4.11
CA GLN A 27 -6.07 9.20 4.01
C GLN A 27 -4.88 9.01 3.07
N ASP A 28 -4.85 9.75 1.96
CA ASP A 28 -3.74 9.70 1.00
C ASP A 28 -2.46 10.25 1.62
N GLU A 29 -2.53 11.34 2.40
CA GLU A 29 -1.40 11.86 3.18
C GLU A 29 -0.87 10.82 4.19
N GLU A 30 -1.77 10.12 4.90
CA GLU A 30 -1.37 9.04 5.80
C GLU A 30 -0.68 7.89 5.03
N LEU A 31 -1.25 7.45 3.91
CA LEU A 31 -0.68 6.42 3.04
C LEU A 31 0.71 6.81 2.55
N ILE A 32 0.89 8.05 2.09
CA ILE A 32 2.17 8.60 1.65
C ILE A 32 3.17 8.58 2.80
N ALA A 33 2.80 9.06 3.99
CA ALA A 33 3.67 9.07 5.15
C ALA A 33 4.11 7.65 5.58
N TYR A 34 3.18 6.69 5.57
CA TYR A 34 3.48 5.28 5.82
C TYR A 34 4.45 4.71 4.77
N LEU A 35 4.23 5.05 3.50
CA LEU A 35 5.07 4.58 2.41
C LEU A 35 6.50 5.12 2.53
N LEU A 36 6.67 6.42 2.78
CA LEU A 36 7.96 7.05 2.99
C LEU A 36 8.72 6.40 4.16
N ARG A 37 8.04 6.18 5.30
CA ARG A 37 8.63 5.51 6.46
C ARG A 37 9.05 4.07 6.14
N ARG A 38 8.24 3.32 5.38
CA ARG A 38 8.57 1.96 4.94
C ARG A 38 9.82 1.94 4.05
N VAL A 39 9.90 2.88 3.11
CA VAL A 39 11.04 3.03 2.20
C VAL A 39 12.32 3.34 2.97
N GLN A 40 12.26 4.28 3.91
CA GLN A 40 13.40 4.64 4.77
C GLN A 40 13.90 3.44 5.61
N ARG A 41 12.99 2.67 6.20
CA ARG A 41 13.32 1.44 6.95
C ARG A 41 13.97 0.38 6.05
N SER A 42 13.45 0.21 4.84
CA SER A 42 14.04 -0.69 3.85
C SER A 42 15.48 -0.28 3.53
N ARG A 43 15.73 1.02 3.29
CA ARG A 43 17.08 1.55 3.07
C ARG A 43 18.02 1.27 4.25
N GLY A 44 17.57 1.55 5.48
CA GLY A 44 18.37 1.26 6.68
C GLY A 44 18.83 -0.19 6.75
N ARG A 45 17.90 -1.14 6.53
CA ARG A 45 18.25 -2.58 6.48
C ARG A 45 19.24 -2.90 5.36
N GLN A 46 19.06 -2.33 4.18
CA GLN A 46 19.94 -2.58 3.04
C GLN A 46 21.35 -2.04 3.27
N LEU A 47 21.49 -0.86 3.88
CA LEU A 47 22.78 -0.29 4.27
C LEU A 47 23.48 -1.16 5.33
N SER A 48 22.76 -1.61 6.36
CA SER A 48 23.33 -2.52 7.37
C SER A 48 23.81 -3.84 6.75
N ARG A 49 23.07 -4.38 5.78
CA ARG A 49 23.48 -5.60 5.05
C ARG A 49 24.73 -5.38 4.20
N ARG A 50 24.79 -4.28 3.45
CA ARG A 50 26.00 -3.92 2.68
C ARG A 50 27.22 -3.74 3.57
N ALA A 51 27.07 -3.05 4.71
CA ALA A 51 28.14 -2.87 5.69
C ALA A 51 28.63 -4.21 6.26
N ALA A 52 27.75 -5.21 6.35
CA ALA A 52 28.09 -6.58 6.74
C ALA A 52 28.60 -7.47 5.58
N GLY A 53 28.85 -6.91 4.39
CA GLY A 53 29.29 -7.68 3.21
C GLY A 53 28.19 -8.56 2.59
N LEU A 54 26.93 -8.38 2.99
CA LEU A 54 25.80 -9.14 2.47
C LEU A 54 25.12 -8.42 1.30
N PRO A 55 24.41 -9.17 0.43
CA PRO A 55 23.54 -8.56 -0.58
C PRO A 55 22.52 -7.60 0.05
N ALA A 56 22.35 -6.43 -0.56
CA ALA A 56 21.47 -5.37 -0.07
C ALA A 56 20.02 -5.86 0.10
N THR A 57 19.47 -6.51 -0.93
CA THR A 57 18.17 -7.18 -0.89
C THR A 57 18.33 -8.68 -1.16
N THR A 58 17.36 -9.47 -0.70
CA THR A 58 17.24 -10.89 -1.10
C THR A 58 16.10 -10.99 -2.11
N LEU A 59 16.34 -11.72 -3.20
CA LEU A 59 15.29 -12.02 -4.19
C LEU A 59 14.05 -12.64 -3.52
N THR A 60 14.27 -13.46 -2.48
CA THR A 60 13.22 -14.05 -1.64
C THR A 60 12.31 -12.99 -1.02
N GLY A 61 12.87 -11.95 -0.39
CA GLY A 61 12.08 -10.90 0.26
C GLY A 61 11.31 -10.02 -0.72
N GLU A 62 11.88 -9.76 -1.90
CA GLU A 62 11.16 -9.04 -2.98
C GLU A 62 10.01 -9.89 -3.53
N THR A 63 10.22 -11.20 -3.69
CA THR A 63 9.21 -12.14 -4.18
C THR A 63 8.08 -12.34 -3.18
N GLU A 64 8.39 -12.43 -1.88
CA GLU A 64 7.39 -12.49 -0.80
C GLU A 64 6.52 -11.23 -0.78
N MET A 65 7.12 -10.05 -0.95
CA MET A 65 6.37 -8.80 -1.03
C MET A 65 5.41 -8.80 -2.23
N LEU A 66 5.89 -9.21 -3.41
CA LEU A 66 5.04 -9.32 -4.60
C LEU A 66 3.87 -10.26 -4.37
N ARG A 67 4.11 -11.44 -3.76
CA ARG A 67 3.07 -12.41 -3.44
C ARG A 67 2.04 -11.84 -2.48
N GLU A 68 2.48 -11.19 -1.41
CA GLU A 68 1.58 -10.63 -0.39
C GLU A 68 0.66 -9.56 -0.98
N TYR A 69 1.22 -8.61 -1.73
CA TYR A 69 0.43 -7.57 -2.36
C TYR A 69 -0.51 -8.13 -3.44
N THR A 70 -0.04 -9.11 -4.22
CA THR A 70 -0.88 -9.76 -5.24
C THR A 70 -2.02 -10.54 -4.59
N ALA A 71 -1.79 -11.23 -3.47
CA ALA A 71 -2.81 -11.99 -2.76
C ALA A 71 -3.91 -11.09 -2.19
N ARG A 72 -3.57 -9.88 -1.73
CA ARG A 72 -4.53 -8.96 -1.10
C ARG A 72 -5.23 -8.02 -2.09
N LEU A 73 -4.54 -7.60 -3.16
CA LEU A 73 -5.01 -6.54 -4.05
C LEU A 73 -5.08 -6.99 -5.53
N GLY A 74 -4.80 -8.26 -5.83
CA GLY A 74 -4.77 -8.78 -7.18
C GLY A 74 -3.62 -8.21 -8.02
N ARG A 75 -3.83 -8.12 -9.34
CA ARG A 75 -2.84 -7.59 -10.29
C ARG A 75 -2.35 -6.16 -9.94
N PRO A 76 -3.23 -5.20 -9.57
CA PRO A 76 -2.78 -3.88 -9.10
C PRO A 76 -1.86 -3.95 -7.89
N GLY A 77 -2.03 -4.95 -7.03
CA GLY A 77 -1.11 -5.20 -5.91
C GLY A 77 0.33 -5.43 -6.34
N ALA A 78 0.54 -6.23 -7.38
CA ALA A 78 1.87 -6.48 -7.92
C ALA A 78 2.52 -5.18 -8.42
N GLU A 79 1.75 -4.32 -9.08
CA GLU A 79 2.20 -3.03 -9.60
C GLU A 79 2.60 -2.07 -8.47
N ILE A 80 1.79 -2.01 -7.40
CA ILE A 80 2.11 -1.26 -6.19
C ILE A 80 3.41 -1.79 -5.58
N ALA A 81 3.56 -3.11 -5.44
CA ALA A 81 4.77 -3.68 -4.85
C ALA A 81 6.02 -3.33 -5.66
N LEU A 82 5.95 -3.40 -6.99
CA LEU A 82 7.03 -2.97 -7.88
C LEU A 82 7.35 -1.48 -7.76
N ALA A 83 6.34 -0.62 -7.64
CA ALA A 83 6.52 0.82 -7.43
C ALA A 83 7.28 1.08 -6.13
N ILE A 84 6.89 0.41 -5.04
CA ILE A 84 7.55 0.58 -3.74
C ILE A 84 9.01 0.09 -3.77
N LEU A 85 9.27 -1.06 -4.40
CA LEU A 85 10.64 -1.57 -4.58
C LEU A 85 11.48 -0.58 -5.41
N THR A 86 10.87 0.06 -6.41
CA THR A 86 11.53 1.05 -7.25
C THR A 86 11.87 2.32 -6.48
N LEU A 87 10.94 2.85 -5.66
CA LEU A 87 11.19 3.97 -4.76
C LEU A 87 12.34 3.66 -3.79
N ALA A 88 12.33 2.47 -3.20
CA ALA A 88 13.39 2.02 -2.29
C ALA A 88 14.75 1.93 -2.97
N ARG A 89 14.82 1.58 -4.26
CA ARG A 89 16.05 1.56 -5.06
C ARG A 89 16.51 2.94 -5.52
N GLN A 90 15.60 3.80 -5.96
CA GLN A 90 15.91 5.17 -6.42
C GLN A 90 16.53 6.01 -5.29
N GLN A 91 16.00 5.92 -4.08
CA GLN A 91 16.58 6.59 -2.91
C GLN A 91 17.96 6.04 -2.50
N GLN A 92 18.42 4.92 -3.07
CA GLN A 92 19.81 4.46 -2.90
C GLN A 92 20.76 5.00 -3.95
N ARG A 93 20.23 5.28 -5.15
CA ARG A 93 21.01 5.83 -6.26
C ARG A 93 21.26 7.32 -6.10
N ALA A 94 20.45 8.01 -5.29
CA ALA A 94 20.71 9.39 -4.90
C ALA A 94 22.08 9.48 -4.20
N PRO A 95 23.07 10.17 -4.80
CA PRO A 95 24.35 10.38 -4.14
C PRO A 95 24.19 11.31 -2.94
N HIS A 96 25.01 11.06 -1.92
CA HIS A 96 25.28 12.00 -0.83
C HIS A 96 26.01 13.21 -1.44
N ASN A 97 25.27 14.18 -1.99
CA ASN A 97 25.86 15.46 -2.39
C ASN A 97 25.63 16.48 -1.28
N GLY A 98 26.75 16.90 -0.65
CA GLY A 98 26.88 18.11 0.17
C GLY A 98 26.74 17.88 1.68
N SER A 99 27.85 17.59 2.38
CA SER A 99 28.83 18.56 2.91
C SER A 99 29.96 17.83 3.62
#